data_AF-A0A8X8YRH9-F1
#
_entry.id   AF-A0A8X8YRH9-F1
#
_cell.length_a   1.000
_cell.length_b   1.000
_cell.length_c   1.000
_cell.angle_alpha   90.00
_cell.angle_beta   90.00
_cell.angle_gamma   90.00
#
_symmetry.space_group_name_H-M   'P 1'
#
loop_
_entity.id
_entity.type
_entity.pdbx_description
1 polymer ?
#
loop_
_entity_poly.entity_id
_entity_poly.type
_entity_poly.pdbx_seq_one_letter_code
_entity_poly.pdbx_strand_id
1 'polypeptide(L)'
;MAEEPQTHPIHPPEEATPPLPPPTAEEIIPPPPQLPESISEPPLASLSLDLHQEPLPPPPTAAEESPLTIAEKDSPLPPPPPESPPSTTATATATASQPLAAALSVSQETEESTETEMKSKPPPQSLGSFKEESNRASDLSPSELKSLHEFKALVQESLSAAQFGSEEVSIWGIPLLKDDRSDVVLLKFLRARDFKVKESLSMLKSTLKWRKDFGVDELLKEDLGDDLEKVVFMHGFDKEGHPVCYNVYGEFQNKELYAKTFGDEEKRQRFLRWRIQFLERSIRKLDFNPGGINTIFQVSDLRNSPGPGKRELRIATKQALVILQDNYPEFVTKQVFINVPWWYLAFYTMMGPFLTQRTKSKFVFTGPSKTPETLFKYITPEQVPTQYGGLSVDFCECNPEFTVEDPATEITIKPATKQIVEILVNEKCTLCWELRVVGWEVSYSAEYVPNDERGYTVIVHKTRKMLPTDEPVVLGSFNVTELGKILLTVDNPTTKKKRLVYRFKVL
;
A
#
# COMPACT_ATOMS: atom_id res chain seq x y z
N MET A 1 -18.72 -43.32 -78.19
CA MET A 1 -18.00 -44.44 -77.58
C MET A 1 -17.12 -43.87 -76.49
N ALA A 2 -17.24 -44.44 -75.30
CA ALA A 2 -16.64 -44.00 -74.05
C ALA A 2 -15.12 -44.17 -74.02
N GLU A 3 -14.42 -43.32 -73.27
CA GLU A 3 -13.47 -43.72 -72.23
C GLU A 3 -13.06 -42.50 -71.37
N GLU A 4 -13.11 -42.67 -70.05
CA GLU A 4 -12.69 -41.71 -69.02
C GLU A 4 -11.16 -41.52 -68.99
N PRO A 5 -10.65 -40.31 -68.67
CA PRO A 5 -9.23 -40.11 -68.40
C PRO A 5 -8.91 -40.23 -66.89
N GLN A 6 -7.82 -40.95 -66.60
CA GLN A 6 -7.22 -41.13 -65.29
C GLN A 6 -6.56 -39.86 -64.74
N THR A 7 -6.57 -39.74 -63.41
CA THR A 7 -6.20 -38.60 -62.56
C THR A 7 -4.71 -38.55 -62.17
N HIS A 8 -4.18 -37.30 -62.18
CA HIS A 8 -3.09 -36.60 -61.44
C HIS A 8 -2.10 -37.35 -60.50
N PRO A 9 -0.87 -36.83 -60.31
CA PRO A 9 -0.64 -35.69 -59.39
C PRO A 9 0.15 -34.51 -59.97
N ILE A 10 -0.30 -33.30 -59.63
CA ILE A 10 0.32 -32.00 -59.92
C ILE A 10 1.22 -31.61 -58.74
N HIS A 11 2.46 -31.20 -59.03
CA HIS A 11 3.37 -30.55 -58.07
C HIS A 11 2.93 -29.10 -57.79
N PRO A 12 2.95 -28.62 -56.53
CA PRO A 12 2.68 -27.22 -56.21
C PRO A 12 3.87 -26.30 -56.56
N PRO A 13 3.60 -25.01 -56.85
CA PRO A 13 4.58 -24.08 -57.42
C PRO A 13 5.44 -23.37 -56.37
N GLU A 14 6.61 -22.93 -56.83
CA GLU A 14 7.65 -22.18 -56.13
C GLU A 14 7.19 -20.74 -55.84
N GLU A 15 7.21 -20.33 -54.56
CA GLU A 15 6.78 -18.99 -54.12
C GLU A 15 7.99 -18.09 -53.86
N ALA A 16 7.97 -16.91 -54.48
CA ALA A 16 9.06 -15.96 -54.59
C ALA A 16 9.26 -15.10 -53.33
N THR A 17 10.52 -14.86 -52.97
CA THR A 17 10.97 -13.96 -51.91
C THR A 17 10.78 -12.48 -52.29
N PRO A 18 10.30 -11.61 -51.37
CA PRO A 18 10.13 -10.18 -51.64
C PRO A 18 11.47 -9.40 -51.56
N PRO A 19 11.61 -8.28 -52.30
CA PRO A 19 12.86 -7.51 -52.38
C PRO A 19 13.08 -6.60 -51.16
N LEU A 20 14.36 -6.43 -50.79
CA LEU A 20 14.82 -5.54 -49.71
C LEU A 20 14.59 -4.05 -50.03
N PRO A 21 14.33 -3.21 -49.00
CA PRO A 21 14.19 -1.76 -49.15
C PRO A 21 15.56 -1.07 -49.37
N PRO A 22 15.57 0.12 -50.02
CA PRO A 22 16.79 0.89 -50.29
C PRO A 22 17.37 1.56 -49.02
N PRO A 23 18.67 1.90 -49.00
CA PRO A 23 19.32 2.45 -47.82
C PRO A 23 18.93 3.91 -47.58
N THR A 24 18.52 4.23 -46.36
CA THR A 24 18.23 5.58 -45.89
C THR A 24 19.52 6.37 -45.67
N ALA A 25 19.49 7.65 -46.04
CA ALA A 25 20.60 8.60 -45.97
C ALA A 25 21.19 8.75 -44.55
N GLU A 26 22.52 8.92 -44.50
CA GLU A 26 23.29 9.22 -43.29
C GLU A 26 22.79 10.50 -42.60
N GLU A 27 22.30 10.34 -41.39
CA GLU A 27 22.00 11.44 -40.47
C GLU A 27 23.30 11.81 -39.74
N ILE A 28 23.78 13.03 -39.97
CA ILE A 28 24.98 13.59 -39.33
C ILE A 28 24.67 13.84 -37.84
N ILE A 29 25.20 12.98 -36.97
CA ILE A 29 25.12 13.12 -35.52
C ILE A 29 26.13 14.18 -35.07
N PRO A 30 25.73 15.24 -34.34
CA PRO A 30 26.68 16.18 -33.74
C PRO A 30 27.42 15.52 -32.56
N PRO A 31 28.70 15.85 -32.32
CA PRO A 31 29.50 15.19 -31.28
C PRO A 31 29.00 15.54 -29.86
N PRO A 32 29.17 14.63 -28.88
CA PRO A 32 28.76 14.86 -27.50
C PRO A 32 29.60 15.96 -26.83
N PRO A 33 29.04 16.72 -25.88
CA PRO A 33 29.80 17.71 -25.11
C PRO A 33 30.93 17.05 -24.30
N GLN A 34 32.13 17.62 -24.39
CA GLN A 34 33.31 17.16 -23.67
C GLN A 34 33.15 17.30 -22.14
N LEU A 35 33.49 16.24 -21.41
CA LEU A 35 33.74 16.28 -19.96
C LEU A 35 35.02 17.10 -19.68
N PRO A 36 35.02 18.02 -18.69
CA PRO A 36 36.27 18.58 -18.21
C PRO A 36 37.05 17.55 -17.38
N GLU A 37 38.31 17.37 -17.75
CA GLU A 37 39.31 16.54 -17.09
C GLU A 37 39.62 17.00 -15.66
N SER A 38 40.01 16.01 -14.85
CA SER A 38 40.53 16.08 -13.50
C SER A 38 41.69 17.06 -13.32
N ILE A 39 41.66 17.85 -12.23
CA ILE A 39 42.86 18.47 -11.67
C ILE A 39 42.99 18.11 -10.18
N SER A 40 44.21 17.69 -9.88
CA SER A 40 44.85 17.17 -8.68
C SER A 40 44.91 18.10 -7.45
N GLU A 41 44.84 17.51 -6.24
CA GLU A 41 45.47 18.00 -4.98
C GLU A 41 47.01 18.14 -5.13
N PRO A 42 47.84 18.76 -4.23
CA PRO A 42 47.72 19.08 -2.78
C PRO A 42 48.37 20.50 -2.44
N PRO A 43 48.89 20.92 -1.24
CA PRO A 43 49.24 20.20 -0.01
C PRO A 43 48.96 20.85 1.38
N LEU A 44 49.19 20.01 2.41
CA LEU A 44 49.32 20.28 3.85
C LEU A 44 50.47 21.25 4.22
N ALA A 45 50.21 22.13 5.20
CA ALA A 45 51.13 22.62 6.26
C ALA A 45 50.30 23.50 7.24
N SER A 46 49.90 23.03 8.44
CA SER A 46 50.60 22.99 9.75
C SER A 46 50.64 24.32 10.54
N LEU A 47 50.39 24.18 11.86
CA LEU A 47 50.54 25.11 13.02
C LEU A 47 49.28 25.93 13.40
N SER A 48 48.87 26.15 14.65
CA SER A 48 49.07 25.56 15.99
C SER A 48 48.01 26.21 16.92
N LEU A 49 47.72 25.55 18.05
CA LEU A 49 46.76 25.92 19.11
C LEU A 49 46.92 27.34 19.70
N ASP A 50 45.79 27.95 20.11
CA ASP A 50 45.63 28.36 21.52
C ASP A 50 44.16 28.52 21.98
N LEU A 51 43.96 28.24 23.26
CA LEU A 51 42.71 28.20 24.03
C LEU A 51 42.00 29.57 24.15
N HIS A 52 40.66 29.57 24.20
CA HIS A 52 39.90 30.09 25.35
C HIS A 52 38.41 29.71 25.30
N GLN A 53 37.88 29.47 26.49
CA GLN A 53 36.68 28.73 26.85
C GLN A 53 35.83 29.63 27.75
N GLU A 54 34.51 29.69 27.56
CA GLU A 54 33.55 30.24 28.55
C GLU A 54 32.14 29.65 28.35
N PRO A 55 31.25 29.66 29.36
CA PRO A 55 30.78 28.42 29.99
C PRO A 55 29.25 28.18 29.96
N LEU A 56 28.85 26.96 30.32
CA LEU A 56 27.47 26.49 30.50
C LEU A 56 26.83 26.92 31.84
N PRO A 57 25.48 27.03 31.92
CA PRO A 57 24.75 27.35 33.14
C PRO A 57 24.50 26.12 34.06
N PRO A 58 24.32 26.32 35.38
CA PRO A 58 24.24 25.25 36.39
C PRO A 58 22.81 24.74 36.68
N PRO A 59 22.66 23.59 37.37
CA PRO A 59 21.38 22.96 37.72
C PRO A 59 20.88 23.37 39.13
N PRO A 60 19.60 23.18 39.47
CA PRO A 60 19.13 23.38 40.84
C PRO A 60 19.07 22.09 41.66
N THR A 61 19.41 22.19 42.95
CA THR A 61 19.23 21.17 44.01
C THR A 61 18.40 21.76 45.15
N ALA A 62 17.82 20.87 45.97
CA ALA A 62 16.71 21.03 46.90
C ALA A 62 17.04 21.61 48.30
N ALA A 63 15.96 22.09 48.94
CA ALA A 63 15.51 21.89 50.34
C ALA A 63 15.80 22.91 51.48
N GLU A 64 14.83 22.89 52.42
CA GLU A 64 14.70 23.43 53.81
C GLU A 64 14.33 24.92 53.97
N GLU A 65 13.47 25.39 54.90
CA GLU A 65 12.44 24.85 55.81
C GLU A 65 11.62 26.07 56.38
N SER A 66 10.30 25.89 56.57
CA SER A 66 9.27 26.39 57.56
C SER A 66 9.44 27.69 58.44
N PRO A 67 8.40 28.19 59.19
CA PRO A 67 6.97 27.80 59.31
C PRO A 67 5.91 28.96 59.47
N LEU A 68 4.62 28.56 59.68
CA LEU A 68 3.42 29.26 60.24
C LEU A 68 2.60 30.15 59.25
N THR A 69 1.25 30.16 59.19
CA THR A 69 0.18 29.98 60.20
C THR A 69 -1.20 29.75 59.51
N ILE A 70 -2.13 29.10 60.23
CA ILE A 70 -3.53 28.77 59.85
C ILE A 70 -4.50 29.91 60.23
N ALA A 71 -5.55 30.14 59.43
CA ALA A 71 -6.82 30.69 59.91
C ALA A 71 -8.03 30.27 59.03
N GLU A 72 -8.99 29.57 59.64
CA GLU A 72 -10.35 29.28 59.14
C GLU A 72 -11.26 30.52 59.23
N LYS A 73 -12.25 30.61 58.32
CA LYS A 73 -13.55 31.21 58.64
C LYS A 73 -14.69 30.62 57.80
N ASP A 74 -15.78 30.36 58.50
CA ASP A 74 -16.95 29.57 58.15
C ASP A 74 -18.15 30.44 57.69
N SER A 75 -19.16 29.78 57.10
CA SER A 75 -20.61 30.12 56.94
C SER A 75 -21.19 30.58 55.57
N PRO A 76 -22.48 30.21 55.29
CA PRO A 76 -22.97 29.77 53.97
C PRO A 76 -24.14 30.57 53.38
N LEU A 77 -24.51 30.34 52.11
CA LEU A 77 -25.76 30.82 51.48
C LEU A 77 -26.38 29.79 50.49
N PRO A 78 -27.72 29.85 50.27
CA PRO A 78 -28.61 28.71 49.97
C PRO A 78 -28.88 28.42 48.47
N PRO A 79 -29.51 27.27 48.13
CA PRO A 79 -29.81 26.92 46.74
C PRO A 79 -31.18 27.46 46.27
N PRO A 80 -31.35 27.80 44.98
CA PRO A 80 -32.65 27.97 44.34
C PRO A 80 -33.19 26.66 43.69
N PRO A 81 -34.50 26.61 43.36
CA PRO A 81 -35.37 25.42 43.42
C PRO A 81 -35.44 24.58 42.11
N PRO A 82 -36.12 23.40 42.12
CA PRO A 82 -36.23 22.55 40.94
C PRO A 82 -37.39 22.99 40.03
N GLU A 83 -37.12 23.14 38.74
CA GLU A 83 -38.16 23.27 37.71
C GLU A 83 -38.39 21.97 36.95
N SER A 84 -39.67 21.74 36.62
CA SER A 84 -40.26 20.57 35.97
C SER A 84 -40.09 20.63 34.43
N PRO A 85 -40.37 19.56 33.67
CA PRO A 85 -39.86 19.38 32.30
C PRO A 85 -40.74 20.06 31.23
N PRO A 86 -40.18 20.31 30.04
CA PRO A 86 -40.98 20.23 28.81
C PRO A 86 -40.41 19.26 27.77
N SER A 87 -41.30 18.36 27.34
CA SER A 87 -41.56 17.83 26.00
C SER A 87 -40.51 17.95 24.88
N THR A 88 -40.18 16.76 24.34
CA THR A 88 -40.03 16.40 22.92
C THR A 88 -39.46 17.45 21.95
N THR A 89 -38.22 17.23 21.50
CA THR A 89 -37.91 17.17 20.06
C THR A 89 -36.77 16.16 19.88
N ALA A 90 -37.10 15.00 19.31
CA ALA A 90 -36.12 13.95 19.04
C ALA A 90 -35.30 14.33 17.81
N THR A 91 -34.15 14.97 18.02
CA THR A 91 -33.08 15.04 17.03
C THR A 91 -32.20 13.82 17.26
N ALA A 92 -32.51 12.71 16.60
CA ALA A 92 -31.68 11.51 16.60
C ALA A 92 -30.48 11.71 15.68
N THR A 93 -29.41 12.31 16.22
CA THR A 93 -28.10 12.38 15.58
C THR A 93 -27.40 11.02 15.62
N ALA A 94 -26.92 10.59 14.46
CA ALA A 94 -26.23 9.34 14.20
C ALA A 94 -24.88 9.23 14.94
N THR A 95 -24.76 8.26 15.85
CA THR A 95 -23.57 8.05 16.70
C THR A 95 -22.57 7.04 16.14
N ALA A 96 -22.66 6.63 14.87
CA ALA A 96 -21.82 5.56 14.33
C ALA A 96 -20.54 6.02 13.59
N SER A 97 -20.39 7.31 13.28
CA SER A 97 -19.49 7.75 12.18
C SER A 97 -18.24 8.54 12.59
N GLN A 98 -18.03 8.87 13.86
CA GLN A 98 -16.86 9.67 14.31
C GLN A 98 -15.52 8.95 14.59
N PRO A 99 -15.39 7.60 14.64
CA PRO A 99 -14.28 7.00 15.36
C PRO A 99 -12.94 6.99 14.60
N LEU A 100 -12.95 6.80 13.28
CA LEU A 100 -11.72 6.65 12.49
C LEU A 100 -11.01 8.00 12.24
N ALA A 101 -11.78 9.07 12.08
CA ALA A 101 -11.25 10.43 11.97
C ALA A 101 -10.72 10.94 13.32
N ALA A 102 -11.42 10.65 14.42
CA ALA A 102 -10.91 10.91 15.78
C ALA A 102 -9.62 10.11 16.05
N ALA A 103 -9.55 8.88 15.52
CA ALA A 103 -8.39 8.01 15.61
C ALA A 103 -7.20 8.44 14.77
N LEU A 104 -7.21 9.62 14.15
CA LEU A 104 -6.04 10.20 13.50
C LEU A 104 -5.86 11.69 13.90
N SER A 105 -6.73 12.25 14.75
CA SER A 105 -6.74 13.69 15.05
C SER A 105 -6.60 14.09 16.52
N VAL A 106 -6.66 13.18 17.50
CA VAL A 106 -6.64 13.55 18.93
C VAL A 106 -5.29 13.22 19.59
N SER A 107 -4.51 14.27 19.85
CA SER A 107 -3.46 14.31 20.90
C SER A 107 -3.26 15.77 21.28
N GLN A 108 -4.31 16.38 21.81
CA GLN A 108 -4.19 17.55 22.68
C GLN A 108 -4.81 17.10 24.01
N GLU A 109 -4.08 17.37 25.10
CA GLU A 109 -4.46 17.11 26.50
C GLU A 109 -4.22 15.70 27.04
N THR A 110 -2.95 15.31 27.17
CA THR A 110 -2.38 14.83 28.46
C THR A 110 -0.87 14.60 28.29
N GLU A 111 -0.08 15.66 28.47
CA GLU A 111 1.29 15.51 28.97
C GLU A 111 1.32 16.18 30.34
N GLU A 112 0.98 15.41 31.37
CA GLU A 112 1.66 15.54 32.65
C GLU A 112 1.55 14.21 33.42
N SER A 113 2.70 13.68 33.82
CA SER A 113 2.92 12.53 34.71
C SER A 113 2.51 11.13 34.19
N THR A 114 3.50 10.36 33.71
CA THR A 114 3.92 9.08 34.33
C THR A 114 5.01 8.41 33.47
N GLU A 115 6.27 8.74 33.77
CA GLU A 115 7.36 7.78 33.61
C GLU A 115 7.20 6.70 34.68
N THR A 116 6.60 5.57 34.35
CA THR A 116 6.90 4.32 35.09
C THR A 116 6.70 3.10 34.20
N GLU A 117 7.73 2.27 34.18
CA GLU A 117 7.88 0.98 33.50
C GLU A 117 6.59 0.23 33.14
N MET A 118 6.36 -0.03 31.85
CA MET A 118 5.53 -1.17 31.43
C MET A 118 6.28 -2.05 30.42
N LYS A 119 6.56 -3.27 30.91
CA LYS A 119 7.16 -4.38 30.17
C LYS A 119 6.42 -4.66 28.86
N SER A 120 7.22 -4.89 27.83
CA SER A 120 6.87 -5.30 26.47
C SER A 120 5.82 -6.42 26.42
N LYS A 121 4.57 -6.09 26.08
CA LYS A 121 3.61 -7.08 25.55
C LYS A 121 3.71 -7.14 24.02
N PRO A 122 3.70 -8.34 23.41
CA PRO A 122 3.71 -8.49 21.96
C PRO A 122 2.39 -7.94 21.36
N PRO A 123 2.42 -7.53 20.08
CA PRO A 123 1.28 -6.88 19.44
C PRO A 123 0.05 -7.80 19.40
N PRO A 124 -1.17 -7.26 19.54
CA PRO A 124 -2.38 -8.03 19.26
C PRO A 124 -2.39 -8.41 17.78
N GLN A 125 -2.21 -9.70 17.50
CA GLN A 125 -2.46 -10.27 16.19
C GLN A 125 -3.98 -10.29 16.00
N SER A 126 -4.48 -9.87 14.84
CA SER A 126 -5.92 -9.76 14.59
C SER A 126 -6.64 -11.08 14.91
N LEU A 127 -7.54 -11.04 15.89
CA LEU A 127 -8.49 -12.12 16.17
C LEU A 127 -9.60 -12.09 15.12
N GLY A 128 -9.47 -12.93 14.09
CA GLY A 128 -10.52 -13.21 13.11
C GLY A 128 -10.05 -13.09 11.66
N SER A 129 -10.26 -14.13 10.86
CA SER A 129 -10.14 -14.05 9.40
C SER A 129 -11.31 -13.23 8.86
N PHE A 130 -11.08 -11.99 8.44
CA PHE A 130 -12.05 -11.26 7.63
C PHE A 130 -12.16 -11.97 6.27
N LYS A 131 -13.37 -12.46 5.94
CA LYS A 131 -13.72 -12.97 4.61
C LYS A 131 -14.55 -11.90 3.93
N GLU A 132 -14.16 -11.49 2.74
CA GLU A 132 -14.94 -10.57 1.92
C GLU A 132 -16.32 -11.17 1.61
N GLU A 133 -17.36 -10.34 1.70
CA GLU A 133 -18.73 -10.74 1.40
C GLU A 133 -18.93 -10.86 -0.12
N SER A 134 -19.62 -11.91 -0.57
CA SER A 134 -19.86 -12.11 -2.00
C SER A 134 -20.69 -10.99 -2.60
N ASN A 135 -20.30 -10.52 -3.78
CA ASN A 135 -20.99 -9.48 -4.55
C ASN A 135 -22.02 -10.06 -5.54
N ARG A 136 -22.25 -11.38 -5.52
CA ARG A 136 -23.26 -12.04 -6.36
C ARG A 136 -24.60 -12.04 -5.64
N ALA A 137 -25.66 -11.60 -6.31
CA ALA A 137 -27.01 -11.65 -5.76
C ALA A 137 -27.43 -13.09 -5.37
N SER A 138 -26.94 -14.11 -6.08
CA SER A 138 -27.18 -15.53 -5.80
C SER A 138 -26.66 -16.00 -4.45
N ASP A 139 -25.68 -15.31 -3.88
CA ASP A 139 -24.98 -15.74 -2.67
C ASP A 139 -25.51 -15.01 -1.42
N LEU A 140 -26.45 -14.09 -1.61
CA LEU A 140 -27.08 -13.33 -0.53
C LEU A 140 -28.07 -14.20 0.25
N SER A 141 -28.18 -13.95 1.55
CA SER A 141 -29.26 -14.52 2.35
C SER A 141 -30.63 -14.00 1.86
N PRO A 142 -31.74 -14.72 2.14
CA PRO A 142 -33.08 -14.26 1.75
C PRO A 142 -33.43 -12.85 2.27
N SER A 143 -32.94 -12.48 3.46
CA SER A 143 -33.14 -11.14 4.02
C SER A 143 -32.35 -10.07 3.26
N GLU A 144 -31.10 -10.35 2.91
CA GLU A 144 -30.25 -9.39 2.18
C GLU A 144 -30.75 -9.20 0.75
N LEU A 145 -31.17 -10.28 0.07
CA LEU A 145 -31.76 -10.22 -1.25
C LEU A 145 -33.06 -9.40 -1.24
N LYS A 146 -33.90 -9.58 -0.21
CA LYS A 146 -35.09 -8.76 -0.02
C LYS A 146 -34.73 -7.27 0.15
N SER A 147 -33.75 -6.96 0.99
CA SER A 147 -33.27 -5.57 1.17
C SER A 147 -32.71 -4.99 -0.14
N LEU A 148 -32.00 -5.78 -0.95
CA LEU A 148 -31.53 -5.35 -2.27
C LEU A 148 -32.69 -5.03 -3.21
N HIS A 149 -33.71 -5.89 -3.28
CA HIS A 149 -34.89 -5.65 -4.11
C HIS A 149 -35.66 -4.40 -3.66
N GLU A 150 -35.90 -4.24 -2.36
CA GLU A 150 -36.55 -3.05 -1.80
C GLU A 150 -35.73 -1.79 -2.10
N PHE A 151 -34.40 -1.87 -1.96
CA PHE A 151 -33.53 -0.75 -2.25
C PHE A 151 -33.56 -0.36 -3.74
N LYS A 152 -33.51 -1.33 -4.66
CA LYS A 152 -33.67 -1.11 -6.10
C LYS A 152 -34.98 -0.41 -6.42
N ALA A 153 -36.09 -0.83 -5.80
CA ALA A 153 -37.39 -0.20 -5.98
C ALA A 153 -37.41 1.27 -5.53
N LEU A 154 -36.83 1.58 -4.37
CA LEU A 154 -36.74 2.97 -3.89
C LEU A 154 -35.80 3.85 -4.73
N VAL A 155 -34.73 3.28 -5.26
CA VAL A 155 -33.85 3.99 -6.20
C VAL A 155 -34.60 4.29 -7.50
N GLN A 156 -35.38 3.34 -8.02
CA GLN A 156 -36.21 3.53 -9.21
C GLN A 156 -37.28 4.61 -8.99
N GLU A 157 -37.93 4.61 -7.83
CA GLU A 157 -38.89 5.65 -7.44
C GLU A 157 -38.22 7.02 -7.38
N SER A 158 -37.03 7.10 -6.75
CA SER A 158 -36.27 8.35 -6.64
C SER A 158 -35.79 8.88 -8.00
N LEU A 159 -35.42 7.99 -8.94
CA LEU A 159 -35.11 8.36 -10.33
C LEU A 159 -36.34 8.89 -11.07
N SER A 160 -37.47 8.18 -10.96
CA SER A 160 -38.73 8.55 -11.62
C SER A 160 -39.29 9.88 -11.09
N ALA A 161 -39.04 10.18 -9.81
CA ALA A 161 -39.38 11.45 -9.18
C ALA A 161 -38.32 12.56 -9.40
N ALA A 162 -37.33 12.34 -10.28
CA ALA A 162 -36.22 13.26 -10.58
C ALA A 162 -35.44 13.76 -9.34
N GLN A 163 -35.43 12.99 -8.24
CA GLN A 163 -34.81 13.40 -6.98
C GLN A 163 -33.27 13.41 -7.06
N PHE A 164 -32.71 12.80 -8.10
CA PHE A 164 -31.28 12.84 -8.40
C PHE A 164 -30.91 13.91 -9.44
N GLY A 165 -31.89 14.65 -9.98
CA GLY A 165 -31.68 15.71 -10.97
C GLY A 165 -31.50 15.24 -12.42
N SER A 166 -31.60 13.94 -12.69
CA SER A 166 -31.58 13.32 -14.03
C SER A 166 -32.36 12.01 -14.01
N GLU A 167 -32.94 11.62 -15.16
CA GLU A 167 -33.60 10.31 -15.36
C GLU A 167 -32.60 9.16 -15.46
N GLU A 168 -31.35 9.46 -15.82
CA GLU A 168 -30.24 8.50 -15.87
C GLU A 168 -29.09 8.99 -15.00
N VAL A 169 -28.66 8.12 -14.08
CA VAL A 169 -27.59 8.40 -13.11
C VAL A 169 -26.57 7.29 -13.17
N SER A 170 -25.30 7.66 -13.26
CA SER A 170 -24.18 6.74 -13.13
C SER A 170 -23.33 7.10 -11.92
N ILE A 171 -22.72 6.10 -11.30
CA ILE A 171 -21.73 6.29 -10.24
C ILE A 171 -20.53 5.37 -10.53
N TRP A 172 -19.32 5.94 -10.48
CA TRP A 172 -18.08 5.24 -10.82
C TRP A 172 -18.06 4.59 -12.22
N GLY A 173 -18.79 5.16 -13.18
CA GLY A 173 -18.90 4.62 -14.54
C GLY A 173 -19.95 3.52 -14.70
N ILE A 174 -20.71 3.20 -13.65
CA ILE A 174 -21.78 2.20 -13.67
C ILE A 174 -23.14 2.89 -13.68
N PRO A 175 -23.96 2.68 -14.73
CA PRO A 175 -25.32 3.22 -14.77
C PRO A 175 -26.22 2.46 -13.79
N LEU A 176 -26.91 3.18 -12.90
CA LEU A 176 -27.78 2.57 -11.89
C LEU A 176 -29.00 1.93 -12.53
N LEU A 177 -29.35 0.72 -12.07
CA LEU A 177 -30.51 -0.08 -12.46
C LEU A 177 -30.57 -0.53 -13.94
N LYS A 178 -29.50 -0.35 -14.72
CA LYS A 178 -29.48 -0.78 -16.13
C LYS A 178 -29.03 -2.23 -16.32
N ASP A 179 -28.09 -2.69 -15.49
CA ASP A 179 -27.53 -4.04 -15.56
C ASP A 179 -27.08 -4.52 -14.17
N ASP A 180 -26.65 -5.79 -14.10
CA ASP A 180 -26.31 -6.46 -12.84
C ASP A 180 -25.12 -5.84 -12.09
N ARG A 181 -24.29 -5.01 -12.76
CA ARG A 181 -23.21 -4.26 -12.07
C ARG A 181 -23.77 -3.23 -11.11
N SER A 182 -24.99 -2.74 -11.36
CA SER A 182 -25.70 -1.87 -10.43
C SER A 182 -25.92 -2.56 -9.08
N ASP A 183 -26.15 -3.87 -9.05
CA ASP A 183 -26.39 -4.58 -7.79
C ASP A 183 -25.12 -4.61 -6.94
N VAL A 184 -23.95 -4.77 -7.56
CA VAL A 184 -22.64 -4.68 -6.88
C VAL A 184 -22.44 -3.31 -6.24
N VAL A 185 -22.80 -2.23 -6.95
CA VAL A 185 -22.75 -0.86 -6.42
C VAL A 185 -23.71 -0.68 -5.24
N LEU A 186 -24.98 -1.08 -5.39
CA LEU A 186 -26.00 -0.90 -4.36
C LEU A 186 -25.70 -1.71 -3.10
N LEU A 187 -25.11 -2.90 -3.23
CA LEU A 187 -24.67 -3.72 -2.11
C LEU A 187 -23.62 -3.03 -1.24
N LYS A 188 -22.75 -2.19 -1.81
CA LYS A 188 -21.79 -1.38 -1.02
C LYS A 188 -22.50 -0.42 -0.07
N PHE A 189 -23.55 0.26 -0.54
CA PHE A 189 -24.37 1.17 0.29
C PHE A 189 -25.22 0.42 1.32
N LEU A 190 -25.74 -0.77 0.97
CA LEU A 190 -26.46 -1.62 1.91
C LEU A 190 -25.54 -2.07 3.06
N ARG A 191 -24.37 -2.64 2.73
CA ARG A 191 -23.41 -3.10 3.74
C ARG A 191 -22.90 -1.97 4.64
N ALA A 192 -22.66 -0.79 4.07
CA ALA A 192 -22.22 0.37 4.84
C ALA A 192 -23.27 0.88 5.85
N ARG A 193 -24.53 0.44 5.74
CA ARG A 193 -25.62 0.78 6.66
C ARG A 193 -26.31 -0.48 7.20
N ASP A 194 -25.59 -1.60 7.28
CA ASP A 194 -26.09 -2.86 7.84
C ASP A 194 -27.45 -3.30 7.24
N PHE A 195 -27.58 -3.17 5.93
CA PHE A 195 -28.79 -3.48 5.13
C PHE A 195 -30.06 -2.69 5.51
N LYS A 196 -29.91 -1.55 6.18
CA LYS A 196 -31.01 -0.62 6.46
C LYS A 196 -31.33 0.23 5.24
N VAL A 197 -32.25 -0.26 4.43
CA VAL A 197 -32.63 0.27 3.10
C VAL A 197 -32.81 1.80 3.06
N LYS A 198 -33.56 2.39 4.00
CA LYS A 198 -33.81 3.84 4.03
C LYS A 198 -32.54 4.66 4.32
N GLU A 199 -31.68 4.17 5.22
CA GLU A 199 -30.40 4.81 5.54
C GLU A 199 -29.43 4.70 4.34
N SER A 200 -29.40 3.55 3.66
CA SER A 200 -28.63 3.34 2.43
C SER A 200 -29.05 4.26 1.30
N LEU A 201 -30.36 4.46 1.12
CA LEU A 201 -30.89 5.42 0.15
C LEU A 201 -30.44 6.84 0.48
N SER A 202 -30.59 7.27 1.74
CA SER A 202 -30.14 8.59 2.18
C SER A 202 -28.65 8.82 1.90
N MET A 203 -27.81 7.82 2.19
CA MET A 203 -26.38 7.84 1.86
C MET A 203 -26.16 8.00 0.36
N LEU A 204 -26.81 7.18 -0.47
CA LEU A 204 -26.69 7.26 -1.94
C LEU A 204 -27.09 8.65 -2.47
N LYS A 205 -28.21 9.23 -2.00
CA LYS A 205 -28.62 10.60 -2.40
C LYS A 205 -27.55 11.63 -2.05
N SER A 206 -27.01 11.52 -0.84
CA SER A 206 -25.99 12.43 -0.32
C SER A 206 -24.70 12.32 -1.12
N THR A 207 -24.27 11.10 -1.45
CA THR A 207 -23.11 10.84 -2.31
C THR A 207 -23.31 11.41 -3.70
N LEU A 208 -24.45 11.16 -4.36
CA LEU A 208 -24.72 11.69 -5.70
C LEU A 208 -24.74 13.22 -5.72
N LYS A 209 -25.35 13.84 -4.71
CA LYS A 209 -25.32 15.30 -4.54
C LYS A 209 -23.89 15.80 -4.36
N TRP A 210 -23.12 15.20 -3.46
CA TRP A 210 -21.72 15.57 -3.23
C TRP A 210 -20.88 15.45 -4.50
N ARG A 211 -21.04 14.37 -5.28
CA ARG A 211 -20.31 14.18 -6.54
C ARG A 211 -20.54 15.32 -7.53
N LYS A 212 -21.80 15.77 -7.64
CA LYS A 212 -22.19 16.91 -8.48
C LYS A 212 -21.59 18.21 -7.94
N ASP A 213 -21.74 18.47 -6.65
CA ASP A 213 -21.26 19.71 -6.01
C ASP A 213 -19.72 19.81 -6.05
N PHE A 214 -19.01 18.67 -5.93
CA PHE A 214 -17.55 18.60 -5.99
C PHE A 214 -16.98 18.63 -7.41
N GLY A 215 -17.83 18.41 -8.43
CA GLY A 215 -17.46 18.33 -9.84
C GLY A 215 -16.59 17.11 -10.14
N VAL A 216 -16.97 15.92 -9.68
CA VAL A 216 -16.14 14.70 -9.80
C VAL A 216 -15.92 14.29 -11.26
N ASP A 217 -16.90 14.50 -12.14
CA ASP A 217 -16.79 14.09 -13.54
C ASP A 217 -15.87 15.03 -14.34
N GLU A 218 -15.86 16.33 -14.00
CA GLU A 218 -14.91 17.32 -14.51
C GLU A 218 -13.52 17.07 -13.93
N LEU A 219 -13.43 16.81 -12.63
CA LEU A 219 -12.19 16.52 -11.92
C LEU A 219 -11.40 15.42 -12.62
N LEU A 220 -12.03 14.39 -13.17
CA LEU A 220 -11.32 13.29 -13.85
C LEU A 220 -10.51 13.73 -15.07
N LYS A 221 -10.89 14.85 -15.68
CA LYS A 221 -10.28 15.44 -16.88
C LYS A 221 -9.22 16.49 -16.53
N GLU A 222 -9.17 16.95 -15.28
CA GLU A 222 -8.20 17.94 -14.83
C GLU A 222 -6.78 17.37 -14.80
N ASP A 223 -5.80 18.20 -15.15
CA ASP A 223 -4.40 17.95 -14.88
C ASP A 223 -4.02 18.58 -13.54
N LEU A 224 -3.70 17.75 -12.57
CA LEU A 224 -3.34 18.16 -11.21
C LEU A 224 -1.85 17.96 -10.91
N GLY A 225 -1.07 17.46 -11.88
CA GLY A 225 0.35 17.12 -11.74
C GLY A 225 0.62 15.70 -11.21
N ASP A 226 1.89 15.31 -11.26
CA ASP A 226 2.46 13.99 -10.98
C ASP A 226 3.36 13.96 -9.73
N ASP A 227 3.52 15.09 -9.03
CA ASP A 227 4.38 15.24 -7.85
C ASP A 227 4.11 14.25 -6.70
N LEU A 228 2.93 13.63 -6.69
CA LEU A 228 2.42 12.78 -5.61
C LEU A 228 2.44 11.29 -5.96
N GLU A 229 2.99 10.89 -7.12
CA GLU A 229 3.09 9.47 -7.53
C GLU A 229 3.90 8.62 -6.54
N LYS A 230 4.92 9.20 -5.90
CA LYS A 230 5.68 8.52 -4.83
C LYS A 230 4.89 8.41 -3.52
N VAL A 231 3.91 9.30 -3.30
CA VAL A 231 3.08 9.32 -2.10
C VAL A 231 1.97 8.28 -2.21
N VAL A 232 1.34 8.16 -3.38
CA VAL A 232 0.26 7.20 -3.61
C VAL A 232 0.37 6.59 -4.99
N PHE A 233 0.41 5.27 -5.04
CA PHE A 233 0.48 4.52 -6.30
C PHE A 233 -0.18 3.15 -6.19
N MET A 234 -0.61 2.62 -7.33
CA MET A 234 -1.10 1.24 -7.45
C MET A 234 0.06 0.36 -7.91
N HIS A 235 0.33 -0.75 -7.23
CA HIS A 235 1.40 -1.67 -7.63
C HIS A 235 1.08 -3.10 -7.23
N GLY A 236 1.02 -4.00 -8.21
CA GLY A 236 0.77 -5.42 -7.98
C GLY A 236 -0.63 -5.75 -7.43
N PHE A 237 -0.81 -7.03 -7.15
CA PHE A 237 -2.07 -7.64 -6.71
C PHE A 237 -1.87 -8.52 -5.48
N ASP A 238 -2.85 -8.54 -4.59
CA ASP A 238 -2.86 -9.52 -3.50
C ASP A 238 -3.17 -10.94 -4.01
N LYS A 239 -3.05 -11.94 -3.14
CA LYS A 239 -3.29 -13.36 -3.47
C LYS A 239 -4.74 -13.68 -3.85
N GLU A 240 -5.67 -12.76 -3.58
CA GLU A 240 -7.08 -12.87 -3.94
C GLU A 240 -7.39 -12.07 -5.22
N GLY A 241 -6.39 -11.39 -5.81
CA GLY A 241 -6.48 -10.63 -7.05
C GLY A 241 -6.84 -9.15 -6.88
N HIS A 242 -6.93 -8.64 -5.64
CA HIS A 242 -7.21 -7.24 -5.40
C HIS A 242 -6.02 -6.37 -5.78
N PRO A 243 -6.21 -5.28 -6.55
CA PRO A 243 -5.13 -4.35 -6.84
C PRO A 243 -4.68 -3.68 -5.54
N VAL A 244 -3.36 -3.56 -5.37
CA VAL A 244 -2.76 -3.02 -4.14
C VAL A 244 -2.44 -1.54 -4.30
N CYS A 245 -2.95 -0.72 -3.37
CA CYS A 245 -2.70 0.72 -3.29
C CYS A 245 -1.76 1.03 -2.14
N TYR A 246 -0.60 1.61 -2.46
CA TYR A 246 0.40 2.04 -1.48
C TYR A 246 0.20 3.52 -1.13
N ASN A 247 0.32 3.85 0.16
CA ASN A 247 0.26 5.21 0.69
C ASN A 247 1.51 5.45 1.54
N VAL A 248 2.45 6.25 1.04
CA VAL A 248 3.77 6.46 1.63
C VAL A 248 3.82 7.82 2.31
N TYR A 249 3.43 7.87 3.59
CA TYR A 249 3.36 9.12 4.33
C TYR A 249 4.73 9.74 4.62
N GLY A 250 5.80 8.93 4.59
CA GLY A 250 7.18 9.38 4.79
C GLY A 250 7.66 10.38 3.74
N GLU A 251 7.09 10.38 2.53
CA GLU A 251 7.44 11.35 1.47
C GLU A 251 7.19 12.80 1.90
N PHE A 252 6.23 13.02 2.80
CA PHE A 252 5.94 14.34 3.37
C PHE A 252 6.97 14.83 4.38
N GLN A 253 8.08 14.11 4.59
CA GLN A 253 9.27 14.67 5.21
C GLN A 253 9.99 15.66 4.31
N ASN A 254 9.91 15.49 2.99
CA ASN A 254 10.43 16.46 2.04
C ASN A 254 9.74 17.82 2.28
N LYS A 255 10.52 18.82 2.69
CA LYS A 255 10.01 20.14 3.07
C LYS A 255 9.37 20.87 1.89
N GLU A 256 9.94 20.73 0.69
CA GLU A 256 9.44 21.35 -0.53
C GLU A 256 8.11 20.73 -0.93
N LEU A 257 8.04 19.39 -0.99
CA LEU A 257 6.80 18.68 -1.28
C LEU A 257 5.72 19.00 -0.25
N TYR A 258 6.07 19.02 1.04
CA TYR A 258 5.14 19.36 2.11
C TYR A 258 4.60 20.79 1.96
N ALA A 259 5.46 21.77 1.72
CA ALA A 259 5.04 23.17 1.54
C ALA A 259 4.22 23.36 0.26
N LYS A 260 4.57 22.65 -0.82
CA LYS A 260 3.82 22.63 -2.09
C LYS A 260 2.46 21.97 -1.97
N THR A 261 2.30 21.00 -1.05
CA THR A 261 1.06 20.23 -0.87
C THR A 261 0.14 20.84 0.20
N PHE A 262 0.69 21.36 1.30
CA PHE A 262 -0.08 21.74 2.49
C PHE A 262 0.13 23.18 2.95
N GLY A 263 0.97 23.96 2.27
CA GLY A 263 1.42 25.28 2.73
C GLY A 263 0.31 26.31 2.92
N ASP A 264 -0.82 26.17 2.23
CA ASP A 264 -1.99 27.03 2.33
C ASP A 264 -3.27 26.22 2.03
N GLU A 265 -4.44 26.85 2.19
CA GLU A 265 -5.74 26.18 1.99
C GLU A 265 -5.94 25.74 0.53
N GLU A 266 -5.53 26.54 -0.44
CA GLU A 266 -5.68 26.22 -1.85
C GLU A 266 -4.88 24.96 -2.23
N LYS A 267 -3.63 24.84 -1.75
CA LYS A 267 -2.81 23.63 -1.93
C LYS A 267 -3.42 22.42 -1.24
N ARG A 268 -3.95 22.57 -0.03
CA ARG A 268 -4.67 21.49 0.67
C ARG A 268 -5.89 21.01 -0.12
N GLN A 269 -6.69 21.94 -0.65
CA GLN A 269 -7.83 21.61 -1.49
C GLN A 269 -7.38 20.95 -2.80
N ARG A 270 -6.30 21.43 -3.42
CA ARG A 270 -5.71 20.79 -4.61
C ARG A 270 -5.25 19.36 -4.31
N PHE A 271 -4.58 19.12 -3.18
CA PHE A 271 -4.20 17.77 -2.73
C PHE A 271 -5.42 16.88 -2.55
N LEU A 272 -6.48 17.39 -1.92
CA LEU A 272 -7.71 16.65 -1.71
C LEU A 272 -8.38 16.30 -3.05
N ARG A 273 -8.49 17.25 -3.98
CA ARG A 273 -8.97 17.01 -5.34
C ARG A 273 -8.13 15.95 -6.05
N TRP A 274 -6.81 16.05 -5.99
CA TRP A 274 -5.90 15.06 -6.57
C TRP A 274 -6.12 13.67 -5.98
N ARG A 275 -6.23 13.56 -4.65
CA ARG A 275 -6.45 12.29 -3.96
C ARG A 275 -7.77 11.63 -4.37
N ILE A 276 -8.83 12.44 -4.49
CA ILE A 276 -10.14 11.97 -4.96
C ILE A 276 -10.08 11.56 -6.43
N GLN A 277 -9.40 12.34 -7.27
CA GLN A 277 -9.19 11.99 -8.69
C GLN A 277 -8.46 10.65 -8.83
N PHE A 278 -7.37 10.46 -8.08
CA PHE A 278 -6.61 9.20 -8.06
C PHE A 278 -7.51 8.02 -7.67
N LEU A 279 -8.29 8.16 -6.60
CA LEU A 279 -9.19 7.10 -6.15
C LEU A 279 -10.27 6.81 -7.19
N GLU A 280 -10.89 7.83 -7.76
CA GLU A 280 -11.92 7.71 -8.79
C GLU A 280 -11.40 7.04 -10.06
N ARG A 281 -10.16 7.35 -10.48
CA ARG A 281 -9.48 6.67 -11.60
C ARG A 281 -9.20 5.21 -11.28
N SER A 282 -8.75 4.92 -10.07
CA SER A 282 -8.47 3.55 -9.62
C SER A 282 -9.75 2.71 -9.51
N ILE A 283 -10.83 3.26 -8.96
CA ILE A 283 -12.13 2.56 -8.85
C ILE A 283 -12.70 2.20 -10.22
N ARG A 284 -12.59 3.08 -11.21
CA ARG A 284 -13.08 2.80 -12.58
C ARG A 284 -12.35 1.65 -13.28
N LYS A 285 -11.17 1.25 -12.80
CA LYS A 285 -10.43 0.08 -13.30
C LYS A 285 -10.86 -1.23 -12.65
N LEU A 286 -11.72 -1.18 -11.62
CA LEU A 286 -12.20 -2.36 -10.93
C LEU A 286 -13.30 -3.09 -11.72
N ASP A 287 -13.47 -4.38 -11.45
CA ASP A 287 -14.49 -5.20 -12.09
C ASP A 287 -15.77 -5.25 -11.24
N PHE A 288 -16.79 -4.51 -11.69
CA PHE A 288 -18.11 -4.47 -11.07
C PHE A 288 -19.06 -5.55 -11.60
N ASN A 289 -18.62 -6.47 -12.46
CA ASN A 289 -19.45 -7.62 -12.81
C ASN A 289 -19.73 -8.49 -11.58
N PRO A 290 -20.88 -9.18 -11.50
CA PRO A 290 -21.17 -10.08 -10.38
C PRO A 290 -20.07 -11.14 -10.17
N GLY A 291 -19.40 -11.07 -9.02
CA GLY A 291 -18.26 -11.94 -8.69
C GLY A 291 -16.90 -11.38 -9.11
N GLY A 292 -16.85 -10.22 -9.76
CA GLY A 292 -15.64 -9.47 -10.07
C GLY A 292 -15.03 -8.76 -8.87
N ILE A 293 -13.77 -8.39 -9.02
CA ILE A 293 -12.95 -7.73 -7.98
C ILE A 293 -13.23 -6.23 -7.99
N ASN A 294 -14.00 -5.76 -6.99
CA ASN A 294 -14.47 -4.38 -6.86
C ASN A 294 -14.01 -3.67 -5.57
N THR A 295 -12.92 -4.16 -4.99
CA THR A 295 -12.29 -3.62 -3.78
C THR A 295 -10.77 -3.51 -3.97
N ILE A 296 -10.14 -2.68 -3.14
CA ILE A 296 -8.72 -2.36 -3.17
C ILE A 296 -8.08 -2.84 -1.88
N PHE A 297 -6.92 -3.48 -1.98
CA PHE A 297 -6.07 -3.78 -0.84
C PHE A 297 -5.18 -2.57 -0.56
N GLN A 298 -5.24 -2.01 0.64
CA GLN A 298 -4.46 -0.82 0.97
C GLN A 298 -3.25 -1.15 1.85
N VAL A 299 -2.09 -0.63 1.46
CA VAL A 299 -0.87 -0.63 2.26
C VAL A 299 -0.54 0.82 2.62
N SER A 300 -0.40 1.10 3.91
CA SER A 300 -0.03 2.42 4.41
C SER A 300 1.32 2.33 5.11
N ASP A 301 2.33 2.96 4.51
CA ASP A 301 3.66 3.04 5.08
C ASP A 301 3.78 4.23 6.03
N LEU A 302 3.97 3.91 7.31
CA LEU A 302 4.15 4.89 8.37
C LEU A 302 5.62 5.13 8.72
N ARG A 303 6.57 4.51 8.00
CA ARG A 303 7.99 4.83 8.12
C ARG A 303 8.15 6.33 7.91
N ASN A 304 8.84 6.98 8.84
CA ASN A 304 9.14 8.41 8.70
C ASN A 304 7.88 9.29 8.58
N SER A 305 6.69 8.77 8.90
CA SER A 305 5.46 9.56 8.85
C SER A 305 5.61 10.80 9.74
N PRO A 306 5.18 11.98 9.26
CA PRO A 306 5.28 13.18 10.07
C PRO A 306 4.53 13.01 11.39
N GLY A 307 5.21 13.33 12.48
CA GLY A 307 4.64 13.25 13.83
C GLY A 307 3.47 14.23 14.05
N PRO A 308 2.87 14.22 15.25
CA PRO A 308 1.66 15.00 15.57
C PRO A 308 1.82 16.52 15.39
N GLY A 309 3.07 17.03 15.35
CA GLY A 309 3.38 18.45 15.13
C GLY A 309 3.05 18.99 13.74
N LYS A 310 2.84 18.16 12.71
CA LYS A 310 2.45 18.64 11.37
C LYS A 310 0.92 18.78 11.23
N ARG A 311 0.38 19.87 11.82
CA ARG A 311 -1.05 20.16 11.90
C ARG A 311 -1.76 20.14 10.53
N GLU A 312 -1.13 20.66 9.49
CA GLU A 312 -1.81 20.86 8.20
C GLU A 312 -2.04 19.55 7.45
N LEU A 313 -1.09 18.61 7.54
CA LEU A 313 -1.30 17.24 7.07
C LEU A 313 -2.43 16.54 7.84
N ARG A 314 -2.55 16.76 9.16
CA ARG A 314 -3.65 16.18 9.95
C ARG A 314 -5.00 16.73 9.51
N ILE A 315 -5.10 18.03 9.25
CA ILE A 315 -6.33 18.67 8.75
C ILE A 315 -6.72 18.06 7.40
N ALA A 316 -5.78 18.02 6.44
CA ALA A 316 -6.04 17.46 5.11
C ALA A 316 -6.42 15.97 5.17
N THR A 317 -5.74 15.19 6.01
CA THR A 317 -6.04 13.77 6.22
C THR A 317 -7.43 13.57 6.83
N LYS A 318 -7.80 14.38 7.84
CA LYS A 318 -9.12 14.33 8.46
C LYS A 318 -10.23 14.66 7.45
N GLN A 319 -10.04 15.71 6.65
CA GLN A 319 -10.99 16.08 5.60
C GLN A 319 -11.15 14.96 4.56
N ALA A 320 -10.03 14.40 4.09
CA ALA A 320 -10.06 13.28 3.15
C ALA A 320 -10.80 12.07 3.72
N LEU A 321 -10.55 11.71 4.98
CA LEU A 321 -11.23 10.58 5.63
C LEU A 321 -12.74 10.76 5.71
N VAL A 322 -13.22 11.94 6.10
CA VAL A 322 -14.67 12.23 6.13
C VAL A 322 -15.28 12.02 4.75
N ILE A 323 -14.64 12.57 3.70
CA ILE A 323 -15.11 12.40 2.32
C ILE A 323 -15.12 10.93 1.91
N LEU A 324 -14.07 10.18 2.23
CA LEU A 324 -13.97 8.75 1.90
C LEU A 324 -15.04 7.92 2.62
N GLN A 325 -15.30 8.20 3.90
CA GLN A 325 -16.31 7.49 4.68
C GLN A 325 -17.73 7.76 4.20
N ASP A 326 -18.03 9.01 3.84
CA ASP A 326 -19.38 9.41 3.46
C ASP A 326 -19.71 9.04 2.01
N ASN A 327 -18.71 8.98 1.12
CA ASN A 327 -18.92 8.90 -0.32
C ASN A 327 -18.34 7.65 -1.00
N TYR A 328 -17.48 6.88 -0.34
CA TYR A 328 -16.80 5.71 -0.91
C TYR A 328 -16.99 4.46 -0.02
N PRO A 329 -18.24 3.99 0.18
CA PRO A 329 -18.52 2.84 1.03
C PRO A 329 -17.91 1.54 0.46
N GLU A 330 -17.35 0.72 1.36
CA GLU A 330 -16.94 -0.66 1.07
C GLU A 330 -16.04 -0.84 -0.17
N PHE A 331 -15.05 0.04 -0.36
CA PHE A 331 -13.98 -0.11 -1.37
C PHE A 331 -12.70 -0.73 -0.83
N VAL A 332 -12.54 -0.85 0.48
CA VAL A 332 -11.32 -1.41 1.08
C VAL A 332 -11.60 -2.83 1.54
N THR A 333 -10.89 -3.79 0.95
CA THR A 333 -10.95 -5.20 1.38
C THR A 333 -10.12 -5.40 2.65
N LYS A 334 -8.90 -4.85 2.67
CA LYS A 334 -7.97 -4.94 3.80
C LYS A 334 -7.07 -3.71 3.82
N GLN A 335 -6.68 -3.29 5.03
CA GLN A 335 -5.80 -2.16 5.26
C GLN A 335 -4.62 -2.63 6.13
N VAL A 336 -3.43 -2.67 5.54
CA VAL A 336 -2.20 -3.03 6.24
C VAL A 336 -1.36 -1.78 6.48
N PHE A 337 -1.12 -1.46 7.73
CA PHE A 337 -0.18 -0.42 8.14
C PHE A 337 1.17 -1.06 8.38
N ILE A 338 2.18 -0.64 7.63
CA ILE A 338 3.55 -1.15 7.69
C ILE A 338 4.50 -0.12 8.28
N ASN A 339 5.65 -0.60 8.74
CA ASN A 339 6.65 0.22 9.43
C ASN A 339 6.07 1.08 10.57
N VAL A 340 5.05 0.56 11.24
CA VAL A 340 4.29 1.28 12.27
C VAL A 340 5.24 1.67 13.41
N PRO A 341 5.39 2.98 13.72
CA PRO A 341 6.15 3.43 14.87
C PRO A 341 5.57 2.87 16.17
N TRP A 342 6.42 2.61 17.17
CA TRP A 342 6.01 1.98 18.42
C TRP A 342 4.88 2.75 19.14
N TRP A 343 4.89 4.08 19.09
CA TRP A 343 3.88 4.95 19.70
C TRP A 343 2.50 4.84 19.04
N TYR A 344 2.43 4.49 17.74
CA TYR A 344 1.18 4.40 17.01
C TYR A 344 0.30 3.23 17.49
N LEU A 345 0.91 2.16 18.02
CA LEU A 345 0.17 1.03 18.60
C LEU A 345 -0.55 1.42 19.89
N ALA A 346 0.06 2.25 20.74
CA ALA A 346 -0.58 2.79 21.93
C ALA A 346 -1.81 3.62 21.54
N PHE A 347 -1.66 4.44 20.51
CA PHE A 347 -2.73 5.26 19.95
C PHE A 347 -3.88 4.44 19.35
N TYR A 348 -3.60 3.40 18.56
CA TYR A 348 -4.66 2.51 18.04
C TYR A 348 -5.41 1.78 19.16
N THR A 349 -4.70 1.34 20.20
CA THR A 349 -5.32 0.65 21.34
C THR A 349 -6.29 1.57 22.09
N MET A 350 -5.94 2.85 22.21
CA MET A 350 -6.82 3.89 22.76
C MET A 350 -8.06 4.15 21.89
N MET A 351 -7.91 4.14 20.57
CA MET A 351 -9.00 4.42 19.63
C MET A 351 -9.89 3.22 19.33
N GLY A 352 -9.44 2.02 19.70
CA GLY A 352 -10.13 0.76 19.52
C GLY A 352 -11.63 0.80 19.88
N PRO A 353 -12.08 1.31 21.04
CA PRO A 353 -13.49 1.29 21.42
C PRO A 353 -14.43 1.97 20.42
N PHE A 354 -13.93 2.94 19.67
CA PHE A 354 -14.73 3.76 18.77
C PHE A 354 -14.91 3.07 17.41
N LEU A 355 -13.96 2.24 16.95
CA LEU A 355 -14.04 1.58 15.63
C LEU A 355 -15.07 0.43 15.61
N THR A 356 -15.86 0.35 14.54
CA THR A 356 -16.78 -0.77 14.31
C THR A 356 -16.02 -2.10 14.18
N GLN A 357 -16.67 -3.22 14.48
CA GLN A 357 -16.06 -4.55 14.33
C GLN A 357 -15.65 -4.82 12.87
N ARG A 358 -16.46 -4.37 11.90
CA ARG A 358 -16.18 -4.45 10.45
C ARG A 358 -14.92 -3.67 10.07
N THR A 359 -14.69 -2.49 10.66
CA THR A 359 -13.47 -1.71 10.42
C THR A 359 -12.25 -2.36 11.07
N LYS A 360 -12.39 -2.84 12.32
CA LYS A 360 -11.29 -3.49 13.06
C LYS A 360 -10.77 -4.74 12.37
N SER A 361 -11.66 -5.56 11.82
CA SER A 361 -11.27 -6.83 11.17
C SER A 361 -10.53 -6.63 9.84
N LYS A 362 -10.68 -5.47 9.21
CA LYS A 362 -9.94 -5.10 7.99
C LYS A 362 -8.53 -4.59 8.28
N PHE A 363 -8.21 -4.21 9.52
CA PHE A 363 -6.96 -3.52 9.84
C PHE A 363 -5.87 -4.46 10.36
N VAL A 364 -4.66 -4.33 9.81
CA VAL A 364 -3.47 -5.07 10.24
C VAL A 364 -2.35 -4.08 10.49
N PHE A 365 -1.71 -4.15 11.66
CA PHE A 365 -0.58 -3.28 12.02
C PHE A 365 0.70 -4.11 12.16
N THR A 366 1.79 -3.63 11.57
CA THR A 366 3.08 -4.31 11.67
C THR A 366 4.23 -3.33 11.80
N GLY A 367 5.16 -3.64 12.71
CA GLY A 367 6.38 -2.86 12.88
C GLY A 367 7.37 -3.09 11.71
N PRO A 368 8.45 -2.30 11.64
CA PRO A 368 9.40 -2.36 10.52
C PRO A 368 9.99 -3.76 10.28
N SER A 369 10.42 -4.46 11.34
CA SER A 369 11.05 -5.79 11.23
C SER A 369 10.12 -6.90 10.74
N LYS A 370 8.80 -6.72 10.88
CA LYS A 370 7.77 -7.71 10.49
C LYS A 370 7.05 -7.32 9.20
N THR A 371 7.38 -6.18 8.60
CA THR A 371 6.69 -5.66 7.41
C THR A 371 6.66 -6.68 6.26
N PRO A 372 7.79 -7.25 5.81
CA PRO A 372 7.74 -8.21 4.70
C PRO A 372 6.99 -9.49 5.08
N GLU A 373 7.13 -9.97 6.32
CA GLU A 373 6.39 -11.16 6.81
C GLU A 373 4.88 -10.96 6.71
N THR A 374 4.42 -9.78 7.10
CA THR A 374 3.00 -9.47 7.12
C THR A 374 2.48 -9.28 5.71
N LEU A 375 3.23 -8.62 4.83
CA LEU A 375 2.84 -8.45 3.42
C LEU A 375 2.76 -9.80 2.71
N PHE A 376 3.76 -10.69 2.90
CA PHE A 376 3.80 -12.00 2.25
C PHE A 376 2.68 -12.97 2.66
N LYS A 377 1.97 -12.68 3.76
CA LYS A 377 0.73 -13.41 4.10
C LYS A 377 -0.37 -13.13 3.09
N TYR A 378 -0.42 -11.92 2.53
CA TYR A 378 -1.51 -11.44 1.70
C TYR A 378 -1.14 -11.22 0.23
N ILE A 379 0.11 -10.86 -0.06
CA ILE A 379 0.62 -10.52 -1.39
C ILE A 379 1.81 -11.44 -1.69
N THR A 380 1.94 -11.99 -2.90
CA THR A 380 3.11 -12.82 -3.22
C THR A 380 4.39 -11.98 -3.33
N PRO A 381 5.59 -12.52 -3.03
CA PRO A 381 6.80 -11.72 -3.00
C PRO A 381 7.13 -10.99 -4.31
N GLU A 382 6.84 -11.58 -5.46
CA GLU A 382 7.01 -11.01 -6.79
C GLU A 382 6.05 -9.85 -7.12
N GLN A 383 4.93 -9.74 -6.38
CA GLN A 383 3.97 -8.64 -6.49
C GLN A 383 4.29 -7.49 -5.50
N VAL A 384 5.12 -7.73 -4.48
CA VAL A 384 5.51 -6.71 -3.49
C VAL A 384 6.72 -5.91 -3.98
N PRO A 385 6.69 -4.56 -3.92
CA PRO A 385 7.84 -3.71 -4.25
C PRO A 385 9.11 -4.09 -3.48
N THR A 386 10.27 -3.96 -4.12
CA THR A 386 11.59 -4.24 -3.50
C THR A 386 11.82 -3.45 -2.21
N GLN A 387 11.35 -2.19 -2.13
CA GLN A 387 11.46 -1.37 -0.92
C GLN A 387 10.73 -1.95 0.32
N TYR A 388 9.77 -2.84 0.09
CA TYR A 388 8.99 -3.53 1.12
C TYR A 388 9.37 -5.00 1.31
N GLY A 389 10.50 -5.41 0.74
CA GLY A 389 11.08 -6.74 0.94
C GLY A 389 10.76 -7.76 -0.14
N GLY A 390 9.92 -7.43 -1.13
CA GLY A 390 9.59 -8.31 -2.26
C GLY A 390 10.62 -8.26 -3.40
N LEU A 391 10.23 -8.79 -4.55
CA LEU A 391 11.04 -8.86 -5.78
C LEU A 391 10.52 -7.93 -6.89
N SER A 392 9.36 -7.30 -6.71
CA SER A 392 8.77 -6.46 -7.73
C SER A 392 9.56 -5.16 -7.87
N VAL A 393 10.09 -4.91 -9.07
CA VAL A 393 10.66 -3.63 -9.46
C VAL A 393 9.61 -2.82 -10.22
N ASP A 394 9.67 -1.50 -10.15
CA ASP A 394 8.88 -0.66 -11.05
C ASP A 394 9.16 -1.11 -12.49
N PHE A 395 8.13 -1.23 -13.33
CA PHE A 395 8.19 -1.66 -14.74
C PHE A 395 9.00 -0.71 -15.65
N CYS A 396 9.99 -0.01 -15.11
CA CYS A 396 11.13 0.47 -15.88
C CYS A 396 11.90 -0.77 -16.36
N GLU A 397 12.35 -0.78 -17.60
CA GLU A 397 12.94 -1.89 -18.38
C GLU A 397 14.22 -2.56 -17.79
N CYS A 398 14.43 -2.50 -16.47
CA CYS A 398 15.64 -2.85 -15.75
C CYS A 398 15.80 -4.35 -15.45
N ASN A 399 14.78 -5.19 -15.73
CA ASN A 399 14.90 -6.64 -15.56
C ASN A 399 14.01 -7.40 -16.56
N PRO A 400 14.46 -7.60 -17.82
CA PRO A 400 13.68 -8.30 -18.84
C PRO A 400 13.50 -9.80 -18.55
N GLU A 401 14.22 -10.34 -17.55
CA GLU A 401 14.22 -11.77 -17.30
C GLU A 401 13.07 -12.23 -16.41
N PHE A 402 12.63 -11.46 -15.42
CA PHE A 402 11.56 -11.91 -14.54
C PHE A 402 10.39 -10.93 -14.52
N THR A 403 9.19 -11.48 -14.70
CA THR A 403 7.92 -10.76 -14.66
C THR A 403 7.16 -11.12 -13.38
N VAL A 404 6.05 -10.43 -13.11
CA VAL A 404 5.18 -10.78 -11.98
C VAL A 404 4.46 -12.13 -12.13
N GLU A 405 4.55 -12.75 -13.31
CA GLU A 405 4.00 -14.09 -13.59
C GLU A 405 4.95 -15.21 -13.12
N ASP A 406 6.23 -14.91 -12.91
CA ASP A 406 7.23 -15.87 -12.45
C ASP A 406 7.17 -16.01 -10.91
N PRO A 407 6.69 -17.15 -10.38
CA PRO A 407 6.42 -17.28 -8.95
C PRO A 407 7.72 -17.31 -8.13
N ALA A 408 7.73 -16.62 -6.99
CA ALA A 408 8.85 -16.65 -6.05
C ALA A 408 8.64 -17.64 -4.91
N THR A 409 9.74 -18.21 -4.45
CA THR A 409 9.81 -19.07 -3.26
C THR A 409 10.36 -18.30 -2.07
N GLU A 410 9.67 -18.39 -0.94
CA GLU A 410 10.11 -17.84 0.36
C GLU A 410 10.66 -18.95 1.27
N ILE A 411 11.85 -18.74 1.83
CA ILE A 411 12.47 -19.63 2.82
C ILE A 411 12.90 -18.83 4.05
N THR A 412 12.57 -19.35 5.24
CA THR A 412 13.12 -18.82 6.50
C THR A 412 14.47 -19.47 6.81
N ILE A 413 15.51 -18.65 6.89
CA ILE A 413 16.85 -19.06 7.30
C ILE A 413 16.99 -18.90 8.81
N LYS A 414 17.37 -19.97 9.51
CA LYS A 414 17.54 -19.97 10.96
C LYS A 414 18.79 -19.16 11.38
N PRO A 415 18.84 -18.64 12.61
CA PRO A 415 20.05 -18.03 13.17
C PRO A 415 21.25 -18.97 13.13
N ALA A 416 22.45 -18.45 12.89
CA ALA A 416 23.71 -19.21 12.89
C ALA A 416 23.68 -20.49 12.03
N THR A 417 23.02 -20.45 10.87
CA THR A 417 22.92 -21.59 9.95
C THR A 417 23.20 -21.19 8.51
N LYS A 418 23.63 -22.18 7.71
CA LYS A 418 23.70 -22.11 6.26
C LYS A 418 22.44 -22.71 5.65
N GLN A 419 21.79 -21.97 4.76
CA GLN A 419 20.74 -22.48 3.90
C GLN A 419 21.31 -22.67 2.50
N ILE A 420 21.10 -23.85 1.92
CA ILE A 420 21.46 -24.15 0.53
C ILE A 420 20.16 -24.39 -0.22
N VAL A 421 19.99 -23.70 -1.35
CA VAL A 421 18.94 -24.00 -2.32
C VAL A 421 19.59 -24.77 -3.46
N GLU A 422 19.10 -25.99 -3.70
CA GLU A 422 19.57 -26.83 -4.79
C GLU A 422 18.61 -26.74 -5.98
N ILE A 423 19.12 -26.33 -7.13
CA ILE A 423 18.37 -26.31 -8.40
C ILE A 423 18.97 -27.40 -9.29
N LEU A 424 18.21 -28.47 -9.50
CA LEU A 424 18.62 -29.58 -10.36
C LEU A 424 18.49 -29.18 -11.82
N VAL A 425 19.52 -29.48 -12.61
CA VAL A 425 19.54 -29.19 -14.05
C VAL A 425 19.74 -30.49 -14.82
N ASN A 426 18.67 -30.89 -15.53
CA ASN A 426 18.55 -32.19 -16.19
C ASN A 426 18.74 -32.11 -17.72
N GLU A 427 19.04 -30.92 -18.25
CA GLU A 427 19.30 -30.70 -19.67
C GLU A 427 20.28 -29.53 -19.86
N LYS A 428 20.83 -29.39 -21.07
CA LYS A 428 21.69 -28.25 -21.39
C LYS A 428 20.82 -27.02 -21.57
N CYS A 429 21.06 -25.99 -20.77
CA CYS A 429 20.24 -24.79 -20.79
C CYS A 429 20.98 -23.58 -20.22
N THR A 430 20.37 -22.41 -20.33
CA THR A 430 20.80 -21.24 -19.58
C THR A 430 19.88 -21.08 -18.39
N LEU A 431 20.41 -21.27 -17.18
CA LEU A 431 19.64 -21.04 -15.96
C LEU A 431 19.89 -19.61 -15.51
N CYS A 432 18.83 -18.83 -15.30
CA CYS A 432 18.93 -17.58 -14.57
C CYS A 432 18.10 -17.62 -13.29
N TRP A 433 18.53 -16.85 -12.31
CA TRP A 433 17.86 -16.71 -11.02
C TRP A 433 17.97 -15.29 -10.52
N GLU A 434 17.00 -14.93 -9.70
CA GLU A 434 17.08 -13.76 -8.86
C GLU A 434 16.77 -14.14 -7.43
N LEU A 435 17.45 -13.48 -6.50
CA LEU A 435 17.20 -13.70 -5.09
C LEU A 435 17.51 -12.49 -4.26
N ARG A 436 16.92 -12.49 -3.08
CA ARG A 436 17.24 -11.58 -2.01
C ARG A 436 17.08 -12.23 -0.65
N VAL A 437 17.72 -11.67 0.37
CA VAL A 437 17.36 -11.95 1.76
C VAL A 437 17.05 -10.63 2.45
N VAL A 438 15.90 -10.57 3.09
CA VAL A 438 15.37 -9.34 3.67
C VAL A 438 16.31 -8.82 4.77
N GLY A 439 16.80 -7.58 4.60
CA GLY A 439 17.66 -6.88 5.57
C GLY A 439 19.03 -7.53 5.69
N TRP A 440 19.68 -7.79 4.55
CA TRP A 440 20.92 -8.55 4.42
C TRP A 440 22.00 -8.24 5.47
N GLU A 441 22.40 -9.29 6.20
CA GLU A 441 23.60 -9.37 7.03
C GLU A 441 24.03 -10.84 6.99
N VAL A 442 24.31 -11.31 5.77
CA VAL A 442 24.53 -12.72 5.45
C VAL A 442 25.69 -12.82 4.47
N SER A 443 26.25 -14.02 4.27
CA SER A 443 27.13 -14.27 3.13
C SER A 443 26.37 -15.04 2.07
N TYR A 444 26.55 -14.69 0.80
CA TYR A 444 25.93 -15.35 -0.33
C TYR A 444 27.00 -15.85 -1.32
N SER A 445 26.81 -17.06 -1.84
CA SER A 445 27.57 -17.62 -2.96
C SER A 445 26.68 -18.46 -3.87
N ALA A 446 27.12 -18.65 -5.11
CA ALA A 446 26.50 -19.57 -6.06
C ALA A 446 27.56 -20.46 -6.71
N GLU A 447 27.28 -21.76 -6.75
CA GLU A 447 28.19 -22.77 -7.30
C GLU A 447 27.42 -23.71 -8.23
N TYR A 448 28.06 -24.15 -9.31
CA TYR A 448 27.57 -25.22 -10.17
C TYR A 448 28.36 -26.49 -9.89
N VAL A 449 27.66 -27.58 -9.63
CA VAL A 449 28.24 -28.89 -9.35
C VAL A 449 27.79 -29.86 -10.44
N PRO A 450 28.69 -30.31 -11.33
CA PRO A 450 28.41 -31.36 -12.30
C PRO A 450 28.01 -32.67 -11.62
N ASN A 451 27.18 -33.48 -12.28
CA ASN A 451 26.88 -34.84 -11.83
C ASN A 451 28.03 -35.82 -12.11
N ASP A 452 28.93 -35.48 -13.04
CA ASP A 452 30.14 -36.26 -13.26
C ASP A 452 31.05 -36.16 -12.03
N GLU A 453 31.38 -37.29 -11.40
CA GLU A 453 32.28 -37.37 -10.24
C GLU A 453 33.69 -36.84 -10.53
N ARG A 454 34.06 -36.71 -11.81
CA ARG A 454 35.33 -36.09 -12.25
C ARG A 454 35.20 -34.60 -12.57
N GLY A 455 33.99 -34.07 -12.60
CA GLY A 455 33.70 -32.66 -12.84
C GLY A 455 34.14 -31.78 -11.67
N TYR A 456 34.67 -30.59 -11.98
CA TYR A 456 35.03 -29.61 -10.97
C TYR A 456 33.86 -28.69 -10.66
N THR A 457 33.62 -28.41 -9.37
CA THR A 457 32.68 -27.37 -8.97
C THR A 457 33.10 -26.02 -9.55
N VAL A 458 32.20 -25.38 -10.29
CA VAL A 458 32.41 -24.05 -10.86
C VAL A 458 31.82 -23.02 -9.92
N ILE A 459 32.66 -22.10 -9.44
CA ILE A 459 32.18 -20.96 -8.65
C ILE A 459 31.52 -19.98 -9.61
N VAL A 460 30.19 -19.88 -9.56
CA VAL A 460 29.45 -18.91 -10.36
C VAL A 460 29.55 -17.54 -9.71
N HIS A 461 29.16 -17.43 -8.45
CA HIS A 461 29.34 -16.22 -7.63
C HIS A 461 30.21 -16.55 -6.43
N LYS A 462 31.35 -15.86 -6.31
CA LYS A 462 32.23 -15.95 -5.13
C LYS A 462 31.49 -15.49 -3.88
N THR A 463 31.81 -16.13 -2.75
CA THR A 463 31.25 -15.76 -1.46
C THR A 463 31.45 -14.28 -1.16
N ARG A 464 30.34 -13.54 -1.05
CA ARG A 464 30.32 -12.12 -0.72
C ARG A 464 29.47 -11.91 0.53
N LYS A 465 29.95 -11.06 1.43
CA LYS A 465 29.13 -10.55 2.55
C LYS A 465 28.17 -9.51 1.99
N MET A 466 26.88 -9.71 2.25
CA MET A 466 25.80 -8.83 1.83
C MET A 466 25.36 -7.99 3.02
N LEU A 467 25.38 -6.67 2.84
CA LEU A 467 25.02 -5.64 3.81
C LEU A 467 23.60 -5.10 3.55
N PRO A 468 22.97 -4.41 4.52
CA PRO A 468 21.64 -3.84 4.31
C PRO A 468 21.59 -2.74 3.25
N THR A 469 22.74 -2.13 2.94
CA THR A 469 22.93 -1.06 1.96
C THR A 469 23.33 -1.57 0.58
N ASP A 470 23.65 -2.87 0.44
CA ASP A 470 23.90 -3.46 -0.87
C ASP A 470 22.60 -3.50 -1.70
N GLU A 471 22.75 -3.82 -2.98
CA GLU A 471 21.63 -4.01 -3.91
C GLU A 471 20.54 -4.90 -3.29
N PRO A 472 19.25 -4.57 -3.41
CA PRO A 472 18.20 -5.28 -2.70
C PRO A 472 17.93 -6.68 -3.26
N VAL A 473 18.34 -6.95 -4.51
CA VAL A 473 18.15 -8.18 -5.27
C VAL A 473 19.45 -8.47 -6.04
N VAL A 474 19.89 -9.72 -6.04
CA VAL A 474 21.01 -10.20 -6.85
C VAL A 474 20.47 -11.05 -7.99
N LEU A 475 20.91 -10.74 -9.20
CA LEU A 475 20.68 -11.51 -10.42
C LEU A 475 21.88 -12.42 -10.67
N GLY A 476 21.64 -13.64 -11.14
CA GLY A 476 22.67 -14.56 -11.58
C GLY A 476 22.21 -15.37 -12.78
N SER A 477 23.15 -15.74 -13.63
CA SER A 477 22.89 -16.59 -14.81
C SER A 477 24.07 -17.53 -15.03
N PHE A 478 23.79 -18.73 -15.51
CA PHE A 478 24.80 -19.75 -15.77
C PHE A 478 24.40 -20.64 -16.95
N ASN A 479 25.34 -20.78 -17.90
CA ASN A 479 25.20 -21.69 -19.04
C ASN A 479 25.58 -23.11 -18.62
N VAL A 480 24.59 -23.99 -18.52
CA VAL A 480 24.76 -25.37 -18.13
C VAL A 480 25.07 -26.22 -19.36
N THR A 481 26.30 -26.73 -19.44
CA THR A 481 26.79 -27.53 -20.59
C THR A 481 26.73 -29.04 -20.34
N GLU A 482 26.60 -29.45 -19.08
CA GLU A 482 26.50 -30.84 -18.62
C GLU A 482 25.43 -30.96 -17.51
N LEU A 483 25.00 -32.18 -17.18
CA LEU A 483 23.99 -32.37 -16.15
C LEU A 483 24.59 -32.11 -14.77
N GLY A 484 23.82 -31.47 -13.88
CA GLY A 484 24.35 -31.08 -12.58
C GLY A 484 23.33 -30.36 -11.72
N LYS A 485 23.82 -29.57 -10.77
CA LYS A 485 22.99 -28.72 -9.93
C LYS A 485 23.64 -27.37 -9.64
N ILE A 486 22.81 -26.34 -9.50
CA ILE A 486 23.21 -25.03 -9.00
C ILE A 486 22.89 -24.98 -7.50
N LEU A 487 23.88 -24.57 -6.71
CA LEU A 487 23.80 -24.41 -5.25
C LEU A 487 23.85 -22.93 -4.90
N LEU A 488 22.73 -22.39 -4.45
CA LEU A 488 22.66 -21.03 -3.92
C LEU A 488 22.81 -21.11 -2.40
N THR A 489 23.97 -20.71 -1.89
CA THR A 489 24.30 -20.82 -0.47
C THR A 489 24.16 -19.48 0.22
N VAL A 490 23.36 -19.43 1.28
CA VAL A 490 23.22 -18.28 2.16
C VAL A 490 23.64 -18.66 3.57
N ASP A 491 24.70 -18.04 4.07
CA ASP A 491 25.19 -18.19 5.43
C ASP A 491 24.66 -17.05 6.32
N ASN A 492 23.84 -17.37 7.32
CA ASN A 492 23.33 -16.41 8.28
C ASN A 492 24.14 -16.48 9.59
N PRO A 493 25.14 -15.60 9.80
CA PRO A 493 25.91 -15.57 11.04
C PRO A 493 25.17 -14.91 12.21
N THR A 494 23.98 -14.33 11.95
CA THR A 494 23.28 -13.51 12.96
C THR A 494 22.45 -14.37 13.92
N THR A 495 22.08 -13.78 15.05
CA THR A 495 21.17 -14.39 16.03
C THR A 495 19.69 -14.28 15.63
N LYS A 496 19.38 -13.61 14.52
CA LYS A 496 18.01 -13.40 14.04
C LYS A 496 17.72 -14.30 12.85
N LYS A 497 16.47 -14.77 12.73
CA LYS A 497 16.01 -15.42 11.51
C LYS A 497 16.07 -14.43 10.34
N LYS A 498 16.41 -14.92 9.16
CA LYS A 498 16.39 -14.13 7.91
C LYS A 498 15.40 -14.77 6.93
N ARG A 499 14.93 -14.00 5.95
CA ARG A 499 13.99 -14.48 4.91
C ARG A 499 14.63 -14.39 3.55
N LEU A 500 14.90 -15.53 2.93
CA LEU A 500 15.33 -15.65 1.55
C LEU A 500 14.09 -15.68 0.66
N VAL A 501 14.08 -14.86 -0.37
CA VAL A 501 13.10 -14.90 -1.45
C VAL A 501 13.90 -15.11 -2.73
N TYR A 502 13.54 -16.12 -3.52
CA TYR A 502 14.24 -16.41 -4.78
C TYR A 502 13.28 -16.98 -5.81
N ARG A 503 13.65 -16.84 -7.08
CA ARG A 503 13.05 -17.56 -8.21
C ARG A 503 14.12 -17.82 -9.26
N PHE A 504 13.85 -18.79 -10.11
CA PHE A 504 14.73 -19.15 -11.21
C PHE A 504 13.90 -19.57 -12.40
N LYS A 505 14.49 -19.47 -13.59
CA LYS A 505 13.89 -19.96 -14.82
C LYS A 505 14.97 -20.53 -15.72
N VAL A 506 14.53 -21.39 -16.62
CA VAL A 506 15.34 -21.92 -17.71
C VAL A 506 15.02 -21.09 -18.94
N LEU A 507 16.04 -20.49 -19.55
CA LEU A 507 15.97 -19.69 -20.77
C LEU A 507 16.18 -20.53 -22.03
#